data_AF-A0A382PK45-F1
#
_entry.id   AF-A0A382PK45-F1
#
_cell.length_a   1.000
_cell.length_b   1.000
_cell.length_c   1.000
_cell.angle_alpha   90.00
_cell.angle_beta   90.00
_cell.angle_gamma   90.00
#
_symmetry.space_group_name_H-M   'P 1'
#
loop_
_entity.id
_entity.type
_entity.pdbx_description
1 polymer ?
#
loop_
_entity_poly.entity_id
_entity_poly.type
_entity_poly.pdbx_seq_one_letter_code
_entity_poly.pdbx_strand_id
1 'polypeptide(L)'
;MNRYIYTLFSFLISMLLSSDFKASEIPIQENGRIKPLDTYARNQLLSMYSKRTLKKNALPDEIDKSKMSAVNWLYDISLHPEEADKYKIFNIKNPEIVGSLGLQWDTNHLYNRSEILIGLQHQLEYIKKIQTMISDDLTEFDKQMLHIYSNVIHFQELSYSFTCLLNLIHIHDDSLAKILDVEPGDKVSYYYTMQRANELNPMVELLSNKDVNSWSEVDSALGILLNNLHELNRDNFAQSLRIIPYEDISSDAMWLAPWTVMDGRQLSSNQERILNVFSNYLNARLDGDDVSTNRLLSEYEAALT
;
A
#
# COMPACT_ATOMS: atom_id res chain seq x y z
N MET A 1 -51.82 50.06 6.78
CA MET A 1 -52.14 48.65 6.49
C MET A 1 -51.10 48.13 5.50
N ASN A 2 -50.58 46.93 5.74
CA ASN A 2 -49.53 46.19 5.00
C ASN A 2 -48.07 46.61 5.19
N ARG A 3 -47.55 46.23 6.37
CA ARG A 3 -46.18 45.70 6.57
C ARG A 3 -46.13 44.29 5.95
N TYR A 4 -45.32 44.03 4.92
CA TYR A 4 -44.79 42.68 4.65
C TYR A 4 -43.43 42.76 3.94
N ILE A 5 -42.38 42.49 4.72
CA ILE A 5 -41.26 41.59 4.41
C ILE A 5 -40.51 41.84 3.08
N TYR A 6 -39.50 42.71 3.13
CA TYR A 6 -38.32 42.66 2.23
C TYR A 6 -37.05 42.24 2.98
N THR A 7 -37.20 41.42 4.03
CA THR A 7 -36.10 40.73 4.70
C THR A 7 -36.29 39.23 4.51
N LEU A 8 -36.14 38.74 3.28
CA LEU A 8 -36.00 37.31 3.02
C LEU A 8 -35.39 37.03 1.64
N PHE A 9 -34.19 37.54 1.36
CA PHE A 9 -33.32 36.94 0.34
C PHE A 9 -31.85 37.27 0.57
N SER A 10 -31.41 37.16 1.82
CA SER A 10 -29.99 37.27 2.21
C SER A 10 -29.53 36.09 3.06
N PHE A 11 -30.22 34.95 2.96
CA PHE A 11 -29.86 33.73 3.67
C PHE A 11 -30.17 32.54 2.76
N LEU A 12 -29.20 31.62 2.63
CA LEU A 12 -29.25 30.37 1.85
C LEU A 12 -28.78 30.45 0.38
N ILE A 13 -27.72 31.21 0.12
CA ILE A 13 -26.67 30.72 -0.80
C ILE A 13 -25.35 30.76 -0.03
N SER A 14 -25.36 30.18 1.17
CA SER A 14 -24.23 29.32 1.54
C SER A 14 -24.41 28.08 0.67
N MET A 15 -23.95 28.15 -0.58
CA MET A 15 -23.60 26.95 -1.33
C MET A 15 -22.81 26.11 -0.35
N LEU A 16 -23.41 24.99 0.05
CA LEU A 16 -22.69 23.87 0.59
C LEU A 16 -21.67 23.54 -0.50
N LEU A 17 -20.49 24.15 -0.42
CA LEU A 17 -19.28 23.57 -0.94
C LEU A 17 -19.19 22.26 -0.15
N SER A 18 -19.81 21.20 -0.69
CA SER A 18 -19.39 19.85 -0.41
C SER A 18 -17.87 19.90 -0.49
N SER A 19 -17.20 19.65 0.63
CA SER A 19 -15.76 19.53 0.61
C SER A 19 -15.45 18.38 -0.34
N ASP A 20 -14.82 18.68 -1.48
CA ASP A 20 -14.36 17.64 -2.40
C ASP A 20 -13.54 16.63 -1.61
N PHE A 21 -13.97 15.37 -1.59
CA PHE A 21 -13.30 14.29 -0.88
C PHE A 21 -11.86 14.14 -1.37
N LYS A 22 -10.92 14.16 -0.43
CA LYS A 22 -9.48 14.19 -0.73
C LYS A 22 -8.84 12.83 -0.53
N ALA A 23 -7.74 12.57 -1.24
CA ALA A 23 -6.91 11.39 -1.04
C ALA A 23 -6.44 11.23 0.43
N SER A 24 -6.25 12.34 1.15
CA SER A 24 -5.93 12.36 2.58
C SER A 24 -7.06 11.85 3.50
N GLU A 25 -8.30 11.82 2.99
CA GLU A 25 -9.52 11.50 3.70
C GLU A 25 -9.98 10.05 3.49
N ILE A 26 -9.29 9.28 2.63
CA ILE A 26 -9.53 7.85 2.46
C ILE A 26 -9.57 7.17 3.84
N PRO A 27 -10.67 6.48 4.20
CA PRO A 27 -10.80 5.87 5.49
C PRO A 27 -9.89 4.64 5.61
N ILE A 28 -9.21 4.53 6.74
CA ILE A 28 -8.40 3.38 7.11
C ILE A 28 -8.68 3.01 8.56
N GLN A 29 -8.76 1.72 8.85
CA GLN A 29 -8.91 1.22 10.20
C GLN A 29 -7.55 0.88 10.83
N GLU A 30 -7.26 1.44 12.00
CA GLU A 30 -6.09 1.08 12.81
C GLU A 30 -6.50 1.01 14.28
N ASN A 31 -6.22 -0.14 14.92
CA ASN A 31 -6.61 -0.46 16.30
C ASN A 31 -8.13 -0.32 16.53
N GLY A 32 -8.93 -0.89 15.63
CA GLY A 32 -10.40 -0.86 15.69
C GLY A 32 -11.04 0.49 15.33
N ARG A 33 -10.25 1.56 15.18
CA ARG A 33 -10.75 2.90 14.86
C ARG A 33 -10.52 3.26 13.40
N ILE A 34 -11.60 3.67 12.72
CA ILE A 34 -11.54 4.29 11.40
C ILE A 34 -11.05 5.73 11.53
N LYS A 35 -10.05 6.12 10.73
CA LYS A 35 -9.48 7.46 10.68
C LYS A 35 -9.08 7.82 9.24
N PRO A 36 -8.88 9.12 8.93
CA PRO A 36 -8.34 9.52 7.63
C PRO A 36 -6.93 8.97 7.38
N LEU A 37 -6.63 8.60 6.14
CA LEU A 37 -5.33 8.08 5.71
C LEU A 37 -4.17 9.00 6.09
N ASP A 38 -4.36 10.31 6.02
CA ASP A 38 -3.35 11.29 6.42
C ASP A 38 -3.07 11.28 7.94
N THR A 39 -4.05 10.95 8.78
CA THR A 39 -3.81 10.73 10.21
C THR A 39 -2.97 9.48 10.43
N TYR A 40 -3.32 8.38 9.75
CA TYR A 40 -2.57 7.13 9.80
C TYR A 40 -1.11 7.33 9.34
N ALA A 41 -0.90 7.92 8.16
CA ALA A 41 0.43 8.16 7.60
C ALA A 41 1.31 9.03 8.53
N ARG A 42 0.73 10.05 9.17
CA ARG A 42 1.45 10.87 10.16
C ARG A 42 1.87 10.09 11.39
N ASN A 43 1.08 9.11 11.83
CA ASN A 43 1.45 8.25 12.95
C ASN A 43 2.60 7.33 12.56
N GLN A 44 2.59 6.76 11.34
CA GLN A 44 3.70 5.93 10.85
C GLN A 44 5.02 6.71 10.77
N LEU A 45 4.99 7.91 10.19
CA LEU A 45 6.17 8.78 10.19
C LEU A 45 6.59 9.22 11.60
N LEU A 46 5.66 9.42 12.53
CA LEU A 46 6.03 9.74 13.90
C LEU A 46 6.79 8.58 14.56
N SER A 47 6.37 7.33 14.31
CA SER A 47 7.05 6.15 14.86
C SER A 47 8.45 5.94 14.27
N MET A 48 8.58 6.07 12.94
CA MET A 48 9.83 5.76 12.21
C MET A 48 10.81 6.95 12.21
N TYR A 49 10.30 8.15 11.94
CA TYR A 49 11.08 9.38 11.66
C TYR A 49 11.02 10.42 12.79
N SER A 50 10.17 10.22 13.80
CA SER A 50 9.92 11.16 14.90
C SER A 50 9.31 12.51 14.48
N LYS A 51 8.86 12.66 13.23
CA LYS A 51 8.20 13.88 12.72
C LYS A 51 7.03 13.49 11.83
N ARG A 52 6.00 14.34 11.75
CA ARG A 52 4.79 14.12 10.94
C ARG A 52 4.91 14.58 9.48
N THR A 53 6.11 14.96 9.04
CA THR A 53 6.38 15.51 7.70
C THR A 53 7.85 15.28 7.40
N LEU A 54 8.15 14.71 6.23
CA LEU A 54 9.53 14.51 5.79
C LEU A 54 10.19 15.85 5.46
N LYS A 55 11.49 15.95 5.77
CA LYS A 55 12.34 17.11 5.47
C LYS A 55 13.33 16.72 4.38
N LYS A 56 13.95 17.69 3.72
CA LYS A 56 14.89 17.46 2.60
C LYS A 56 15.95 16.40 2.89
N ASN A 57 16.49 16.32 4.11
CA ASN A 57 17.51 15.32 4.48
C ASN A 57 17.02 13.86 4.55
N ALA A 58 15.71 13.64 4.49
CA ALA A 58 15.07 12.32 4.46
C ALA A 58 14.50 11.97 3.07
N LEU A 59 14.49 12.94 2.15
CA LEU A 59 13.95 12.77 0.80
C LEU A 59 15.04 12.29 -0.15
N PRO A 60 14.68 11.55 -1.22
CA PRO A 60 15.56 11.31 -2.35
C PRO A 60 16.11 12.61 -2.93
N ASP A 61 17.34 12.55 -3.47
CA ASP A 61 18.03 13.73 -4.00
C ASP A 61 17.30 14.31 -5.22
N GLU A 62 16.68 13.44 -6.01
CA GLU A 62 15.90 13.75 -7.22
C GLU A 62 14.65 14.59 -6.92
N ILE A 63 14.15 14.57 -5.68
CA ILE A 63 12.98 15.35 -5.28
C ILE A 63 13.42 16.76 -4.87
N ASP A 64 13.23 17.74 -5.75
CA ASP A 64 13.46 19.17 -5.48
C ASP A 64 12.34 19.80 -4.64
N LYS A 65 12.12 19.26 -3.44
CA LYS A 65 11.18 19.80 -2.44
C LYS A 65 11.85 19.87 -1.08
N SER A 66 11.59 20.95 -0.34
CA SER A 66 12.12 21.11 1.02
C SER A 66 11.45 20.20 2.06
N LYS A 67 10.24 19.72 1.76
CA LYS A 67 9.42 18.86 2.62
C LYS A 67 8.40 18.05 1.81
N MET A 68 7.93 16.95 2.39
CA MET A 68 6.83 16.13 1.85
C MET A 68 5.85 15.76 2.97
N SER A 69 4.54 15.87 2.70
CA SER A 69 3.48 15.44 3.63
C SER A 69 3.47 13.93 3.82
N ALA A 70 3.04 13.46 4.99
CA ALA A 70 3.02 12.03 5.32
C ALA A 70 2.19 11.19 4.33
N VAL A 71 1.00 11.65 3.95
CA VAL A 71 0.16 10.91 2.99
C VAL A 71 0.81 10.78 1.61
N ASN A 72 1.48 11.83 1.13
CA ASN A 72 2.19 11.77 -0.16
C ASN A 72 3.39 10.82 -0.09
N TRP A 73 4.12 10.81 1.02
CA TRP A 73 5.17 9.83 1.25
C TRP A 73 4.63 8.40 1.26
N LEU A 74 3.51 8.16 1.96
CA LEU A 74 2.89 6.85 2.01
C LEU A 74 2.48 6.36 0.62
N TYR A 75 1.86 7.23 -0.20
CA TYR A 75 1.57 6.90 -1.59
C TYR A 75 2.83 6.67 -2.41
N ASP A 76 3.89 7.46 -2.22
CA ASP A 76 5.10 7.30 -3.01
C ASP A 76 5.74 5.93 -2.80
N ILE A 77 5.90 5.51 -1.54
CA ILE A 77 6.48 4.20 -1.21
C ILE A 77 5.55 3.03 -1.56
N SER A 78 4.23 3.24 -1.59
CA SER A 78 3.27 2.17 -1.87
C SER A 78 2.92 2.01 -3.35
N LEU A 79 3.24 3.02 -4.16
CA LEU A 79 3.14 2.98 -5.63
C LEU A 79 4.46 2.61 -6.29
N HIS A 80 5.60 2.90 -5.63
CA HIS A 80 6.95 2.59 -6.12
C HIS A 80 7.77 1.88 -5.03
N PRO A 81 7.37 0.67 -4.60
CA PRO A 81 8.06 -0.06 -3.52
C PRO A 81 9.55 -0.31 -3.78
N GLU A 82 9.95 -0.47 -5.04
CA GLU A 82 11.34 -0.64 -5.47
C GLU A 82 12.20 0.61 -5.21
N GLU A 83 11.58 1.79 -5.16
CA GLU A 83 12.24 3.07 -4.90
C GLU A 83 12.17 3.50 -3.42
N ALA A 84 11.44 2.75 -2.59
CA ALA A 84 11.18 3.10 -1.20
C ALA A 84 12.47 3.22 -0.35
N ASP A 85 13.55 2.51 -0.72
CA ASP A 85 14.84 2.57 -0.02
C ASP A 85 15.61 3.89 -0.25
N LYS A 86 15.17 4.74 -1.18
CA LYS A 86 15.73 6.09 -1.32
C LYS A 86 15.36 7.01 -0.15
N TYR A 87 14.33 6.65 0.61
CA TYR A 87 13.88 7.41 1.77
C TYR A 87 14.69 7.09 3.04
N LYS A 88 15.37 8.09 3.60
CA LYS A 88 16.11 7.98 4.87
C LYS A 88 15.24 8.40 6.06
N ILE A 89 14.33 7.53 6.49
CA ILE A 89 13.30 7.87 7.48
C ILE A 89 13.53 7.26 8.86
N PHE A 90 14.46 6.33 9.02
CA PHE A 90 14.66 5.67 10.31
C PHE A 90 15.62 6.48 11.16
N ASN A 91 15.11 7.06 12.25
CA ASN A 91 15.85 7.95 13.13
C ASN A 91 16.52 7.19 14.29
N ILE A 92 17.81 6.87 14.16
CA ILE A 92 18.57 6.07 15.14
C ILE A 92 19.67 6.92 15.76
N LYS A 93 19.41 7.44 16.97
CA LYS A 93 20.32 8.35 17.69
C LYS A 93 21.28 7.64 18.64
N ASN A 94 21.00 6.39 19.01
CA ASN A 94 21.81 5.65 19.97
C ASN A 94 23.04 5.07 19.26
N PRO A 95 24.28 5.51 19.58
CA PRO A 95 25.49 5.03 18.93
C PRO A 95 25.76 3.54 19.15
N GLU A 96 25.29 2.96 20.26
CA GLU A 96 25.40 1.52 20.52
C GLU A 96 24.53 0.71 19.53
N ILE A 97 23.34 1.23 19.21
CA ILE A 97 22.45 0.62 18.22
C ILE A 97 23.04 0.77 16.82
N VAL A 98 23.55 1.96 16.47
CA VAL A 98 24.25 2.17 15.19
C VAL A 98 25.42 1.19 15.03
N GLY A 99 26.25 1.06 16.06
CA GLY A 99 27.37 0.13 16.07
C GLY A 99 26.95 -1.34 15.99
N SER A 100 25.91 -1.75 16.73
CA SER A 100 25.43 -3.15 16.71
C SER A 100 24.78 -3.56 15.38
N LEU A 101 24.18 -2.60 14.66
CA LEU A 101 23.67 -2.79 13.30
C LEU A 101 24.75 -2.65 12.22
N GLY A 102 25.99 -2.32 12.57
CA GLY A 102 27.07 -2.12 11.59
C GLY A 102 26.89 -0.88 10.70
N LEU A 103 26.03 0.06 11.11
CA LEU A 103 25.73 1.27 10.37
C LEU A 103 26.87 2.29 10.52
N GLN A 104 27.10 3.09 9.48
CA GLN A 104 28.01 4.24 9.56
C GLN A 104 27.28 5.40 10.23
N TRP A 105 27.93 6.09 11.19
CA TRP A 105 27.29 7.20 11.89
C TRP A 105 26.92 8.35 10.95
N ASP A 106 25.62 8.57 10.74
CA ASP A 106 25.09 9.74 10.03
C ASP A 106 24.85 10.90 11.01
N THR A 107 25.33 12.10 10.68
CA THR A 107 25.13 13.32 11.48
C THR A 107 23.66 13.74 11.65
N ASN A 108 22.78 13.34 10.72
CA ASN A 108 21.34 13.51 10.81
C ASN A 108 20.65 12.36 11.56
N HIS A 109 21.37 11.26 11.81
CA HIS A 109 20.88 10.03 12.42
C HIS A 109 19.79 9.33 11.60
N LEU A 110 19.81 9.51 10.28
CA LEU A 110 18.79 8.99 9.37
C LEU A 110 19.36 7.89 8.48
N TYR A 111 18.65 6.78 8.44
CA TYR A 111 18.99 5.59 7.66
C TYR A 111 17.78 5.18 6.81
N ASN A 112 18.04 4.46 5.73
CA ASN A 112 16.99 3.82 4.95
C ASN A 112 16.74 2.39 5.41
N ARG A 113 15.72 1.75 4.83
CA ARG A 113 15.34 0.38 5.19
C ARG A 113 16.44 -0.62 4.82
N SER A 114 17.02 -0.54 3.62
CA SER A 114 18.04 -1.49 3.17
C SER A 114 19.25 -1.55 4.11
N GLU A 115 19.76 -0.38 4.52
CA GLU A 115 20.84 -0.24 5.50
C GLU A 115 20.50 -0.97 6.81
N ILE A 116 19.29 -0.77 7.33
CA ILE A 116 18.83 -1.39 8.57
C ILE A 116 18.63 -2.90 8.42
N LEU A 117 18.02 -3.36 7.33
CA LEU A 117 17.79 -4.79 7.10
C LEU A 117 19.11 -5.57 7.04
N ILE A 118 20.13 -5.03 6.36
CA ILE A 118 21.47 -5.63 6.32
C ILE A 118 22.04 -5.75 7.74
N GLY A 119 21.91 -4.71 8.57
CA GLY A 119 22.34 -4.75 9.97
C GLY A 119 21.59 -5.79 10.80
N LEU A 120 20.27 -5.86 10.64
CA LEU A 120 19.39 -6.76 11.39
C LEU A 120 19.59 -8.25 11.04
N GLN A 121 20.05 -8.58 9.82
CA GLN A 121 20.35 -9.97 9.43
C GLN A 121 21.31 -10.66 10.42
N HIS A 122 22.26 -9.92 10.97
CA HIS A 122 23.21 -10.44 11.97
C HIS A 122 22.66 -10.45 13.41
N GLN A 123 21.47 -9.87 13.63
CA GLN A 123 20.85 -9.73 14.94
C GLN A 123 19.59 -10.58 15.12
N LEU A 124 19.19 -11.38 14.11
CA LEU A 124 17.92 -12.12 14.12
C LEU A 124 17.75 -13.05 15.33
N GLU A 125 18.78 -13.80 15.72
CA GLU A 125 18.73 -14.68 16.90
C GLU A 125 18.54 -13.88 18.20
N TYR A 126 19.20 -12.73 18.30
CA TYR A 126 19.04 -11.83 19.44
C TYR A 126 17.64 -11.20 19.47
N ILE A 127 17.13 -10.74 18.32
CA ILE A 127 15.76 -10.21 18.17
C ILE A 127 14.73 -11.26 18.58
N LYS A 128 14.86 -12.50 18.08
CA LYS A 128 13.99 -13.61 18.43
C LYS A 128 14.00 -13.89 19.93
N LYS A 129 15.17 -13.84 20.56
CA LYS A 129 15.31 -14.01 22.01
C LYS A 129 14.53 -12.91 22.76
N ILE A 130 14.76 -11.64 22.45
CA ILE A 130 14.14 -10.52 23.17
C ILE A 130 12.63 -10.39 22.90
N GLN A 131 12.14 -10.82 21.73
CA GLN A 131 10.69 -10.92 21.47
C GLN A 131 9.95 -11.90 22.38
N THR A 132 10.64 -12.91 22.91
CA THR A 132 10.04 -13.92 23.82
C THR A 132 10.14 -13.56 25.30
N MET A 133 10.84 -12.48 25.64
CA MET A 133 10.98 -12.03 27.02
C MET A 133 9.73 -11.30 27.50
N ILE A 134 9.54 -11.25 28.82
CA ILE A 134 8.52 -10.40 29.44
C ILE A 134 8.99 -8.94 29.35
N SER A 135 8.06 -7.99 29.16
CA SER A 135 8.38 -6.57 28.92
C SER A 135 9.30 -5.93 29.96
N ASP A 136 9.19 -6.36 31.21
CA ASP A 136 9.92 -5.79 32.35
C ASP A 136 11.38 -6.28 32.42
N ASP A 137 11.70 -7.36 31.72
CA ASP A 137 13.06 -7.90 31.62
C ASP A 137 13.88 -7.25 30.49
N LEU A 138 13.23 -6.45 29.63
CA LEU A 138 13.88 -5.77 28.51
C LEU A 138 14.64 -4.54 28.96
N THR A 139 15.93 -4.48 28.61
CA THR A 139 16.74 -3.29 28.72
C THR A 139 16.29 -2.21 27.72
N GLU A 140 16.72 -0.97 27.93
CA GLU A 140 16.43 0.12 26.97
C GLU A 140 17.06 -0.13 25.61
N PHE A 141 18.18 -0.84 25.55
CA PHE A 141 18.78 -1.29 24.29
C PHE A 141 17.88 -2.33 23.59
N ASP A 142 17.38 -3.33 24.32
CA ASP A 142 16.46 -4.35 23.77
C ASP A 142 15.20 -3.70 23.18
N LYS A 143 14.59 -2.76 23.93
CA LYS A 143 13.39 -2.03 23.48
C LYS A 143 13.64 -1.22 22.22
N GLN A 144 14.79 -0.54 22.13
CA GLN A 144 15.16 0.21 20.93
C GLN A 144 15.40 -0.70 19.73
N MET A 145 16.09 -1.84 19.92
CA MET A 145 16.30 -2.82 18.87
C MET A 145 14.96 -3.38 18.35
N LEU A 146 14.04 -3.74 19.25
CA LEU A 146 12.69 -4.19 18.89
C LEU A 146 11.89 -3.11 18.15
N HIS A 147 11.97 -1.86 18.59
CA HIS A 147 11.29 -0.75 17.94
C HIS A 147 11.79 -0.53 16.51
N ILE A 148 13.10 -0.59 16.28
CA ILE A 148 13.70 -0.47 14.94
C ILE A 148 13.29 -1.65 14.06
N TYR A 149 13.39 -2.88 14.58
CA TYR A 149 12.95 -4.08 13.89
C TYR A 149 11.47 -3.98 13.50
N SER A 150 10.57 -3.66 14.44
CA SER A 150 9.15 -3.53 14.17
C SER A 150 8.84 -2.45 13.13
N ASN A 151 9.49 -1.30 13.23
CA ASN A 151 9.29 -0.21 12.27
C ASN A 151 9.78 -0.55 10.87
N VAL A 152 10.90 -1.27 10.71
CA VAL A 152 11.41 -1.61 9.38
C VAL A 152 10.54 -2.66 8.69
N ILE A 153 10.04 -3.64 9.45
CA ILE A 153 9.06 -4.62 8.94
C ILE A 153 7.76 -3.90 8.58
N HIS A 154 7.27 -3.01 9.45
CA HIS A 154 6.05 -2.26 9.16
C HIS A 154 6.21 -1.37 7.92
N PHE A 155 7.36 -0.73 7.71
CA PHE A 155 7.64 0.00 6.48
C PHE A 155 7.60 -0.89 5.23
N GLN A 156 8.09 -2.13 5.31
CA GLN A 156 7.95 -3.09 4.21
C GLN A 156 6.48 -3.37 3.93
N GLU A 157 5.69 -3.66 4.96
CA GLU A 157 4.26 -3.90 4.78
C GLU A 157 3.57 -2.70 4.12
N LEU A 158 3.89 -1.46 4.52
CA LEU A 158 3.33 -0.25 3.90
C LEU A 158 3.72 -0.12 2.42
N SER A 159 4.97 -0.42 2.08
CA SER A 159 5.49 -0.28 0.71
C SER A 159 4.84 -1.26 -0.25
N TYR A 160 4.61 -2.50 0.20
CA TYR A 160 4.05 -3.56 -0.66
C TYR A 160 2.52 -3.72 -0.53
N SER A 161 1.86 -2.87 0.26
CA SER A 161 0.43 -2.99 0.57
C SER A 161 -0.52 -2.95 -0.63
N PHE A 162 -0.09 -2.31 -1.73
CA PHE A 162 -0.95 -2.10 -2.90
C PHE A 162 -0.50 -2.86 -4.15
N THR A 163 0.60 -3.62 -4.10
CA THR A 163 1.16 -4.27 -5.31
C THR A 163 0.18 -5.23 -5.99
N CYS A 164 -0.75 -5.84 -5.24
CA CYS A 164 -1.80 -6.66 -5.85
C CYS A 164 -2.82 -5.87 -6.70
N LEU A 165 -2.93 -4.56 -6.50
CA LEU A 165 -3.87 -3.67 -7.19
C LEU A 165 -3.21 -2.85 -8.30
N LEU A 166 -1.88 -2.85 -8.40
CA LEU A 166 -1.13 -2.09 -9.41
C LEU A 166 -0.99 -2.91 -10.70
N ASN A 167 -1.08 -2.24 -11.85
CA ASN A 167 -0.94 -2.81 -13.19
C ASN A 167 0.54 -3.06 -13.49
N LEU A 168 1.11 -4.09 -12.87
CA LEU A 168 2.54 -4.42 -12.95
C LEU A 168 2.85 -5.53 -13.97
N ILE A 169 1.84 -6.26 -14.43
CA ILE A 169 2.01 -7.45 -15.28
C ILE A 169 1.72 -7.08 -16.74
N HIS A 170 2.72 -7.19 -17.62
CA HIS A 170 2.52 -7.00 -19.05
C HIS A 170 1.92 -8.23 -19.73
N ILE A 171 0.91 -8.02 -20.57
CA ILE A 171 0.29 -9.07 -21.38
C ILE A 171 0.63 -8.82 -22.85
N HIS A 172 1.55 -9.61 -23.40
CA HIS A 172 2.01 -9.44 -24.79
C HIS A 172 1.42 -10.43 -25.78
N ASP A 173 1.03 -11.62 -25.32
CA ASP A 173 0.50 -12.67 -26.19
C ASP A 173 -0.97 -12.40 -26.54
N ASP A 174 -1.30 -12.44 -27.83
CA ASP A 174 -2.64 -12.14 -28.35
C ASP A 174 -3.73 -13.07 -27.80
N SER A 175 -3.40 -14.35 -27.57
CA SER A 175 -4.37 -15.33 -27.08
C SER A 175 -4.67 -15.09 -25.60
N LEU A 176 -3.64 -14.82 -24.80
CA LEU A 176 -3.81 -14.44 -23.39
C LEU A 176 -4.52 -13.10 -23.24
N ALA A 177 -4.16 -12.10 -24.06
CA ALA A 177 -4.82 -10.79 -24.06
C ALA A 177 -6.34 -10.94 -24.29
N LYS A 178 -6.72 -11.75 -25.29
CA LYS A 178 -8.12 -12.06 -25.57
C LYS A 178 -8.83 -12.77 -24.42
N ILE A 179 -8.16 -13.70 -23.74
CA ILE A 179 -8.75 -14.41 -22.59
C ILE A 179 -8.94 -13.46 -21.41
N LEU A 180 -8.00 -12.56 -21.17
CA LEU A 180 -8.07 -11.58 -20.09
C LEU A 180 -8.92 -10.36 -20.43
N ASP A 181 -9.49 -10.30 -21.64
CA ASP A 181 -10.28 -9.17 -22.14
C ASP A 181 -9.48 -7.85 -22.10
N VAL A 182 -8.25 -7.88 -22.61
CA VAL A 182 -7.33 -6.74 -22.72
C VAL A 182 -6.65 -6.70 -24.09
N GLU A 183 -6.01 -5.60 -24.44
CA GLU A 183 -5.26 -5.48 -25.68
C GLU A 183 -3.80 -5.97 -25.51
N PRO A 184 -3.17 -6.53 -26.55
CA PRO A 184 -1.76 -6.88 -26.50
C PRO A 184 -0.88 -5.65 -26.20
N GLY A 185 -0.03 -5.77 -25.19
CA GLY A 185 0.81 -4.69 -24.67
C GLY A 185 0.27 -4.02 -23.41
N ASP A 186 -1.00 -4.25 -23.06
CA ASP A 186 -1.60 -3.74 -21.84
C ASP A 186 -0.92 -4.30 -20.58
N LYS A 187 -1.06 -3.56 -19.49
CA LYS A 187 -0.67 -3.98 -18.16
C LYS A 187 -1.90 -4.29 -17.33
N VAL A 188 -1.85 -5.39 -16.58
CA VAL A 188 -2.90 -5.81 -15.65
C VAL A 188 -2.34 -5.99 -14.24
N SER A 189 -3.21 -5.90 -13.25
CA SER A 189 -2.88 -6.17 -11.86
C SER A 189 -3.04 -7.65 -11.49
N TYR A 190 -2.45 -8.05 -10.37
CA TYR A 190 -2.70 -9.37 -9.77
C TYR A 190 -4.20 -9.56 -9.53
N TYR A 191 -4.86 -8.56 -8.93
CA TYR A 191 -6.28 -8.58 -8.65
C TYR A 191 -7.15 -8.79 -9.90
N TYR A 192 -6.89 -8.01 -10.96
CA TYR A 192 -7.62 -8.13 -12.23
C TYR A 192 -7.48 -9.53 -12.83
N THR A 193 -6.27 -10.09 -12.76
CA THR A 193 -5.97 -11.43 -13.28
C THR A 193 -6.70 -12.50 -12.46
N MET A 194 -6.73 -12.37 -11.13
CA MET A 194 -7.40 -13.33 -10.25
C MET A 194 -8.93 -13.30 -10.38
N GLN A 195 -9.53 -12.15 -10.70
CA GLN A 195 -10.96 -12.11 -11.04
C GLN A 195 -11.31 -12.97 -12.26
N ARG A 196 -10.34 -13.20 -13.15
CA ARG A 196 -10.45 -14.03 -14.36
C ARG A 196 -9.74 -15.38 -14.24
N ALA A 197 -9.39 -15.81 -13.02
CA ALA A 197 -8.69 -17.07 -12.81
C ALA A 197 -9.42 -18.27 -13.45
N ASN A 198 -10.75 -18.28 -13.39
CA ASN A 198 -11.57 -19.33 -14.01
C ASN A 198 -11.38 -19.44 -15.53
N GLU A 199 -11.13 -18.33 -16.21
CA GLU A 199 -10.91 -18.27 -17.66
C GLU A 199 -9.52 -18.81 -18.03
N LEU A 200 -8.55 -18.65 -17.12
CA LEU A 200 -7.18 -19.16 -17.28
C LEU A 200 -7.04 -20.65 -16.92
N ASN A 201 -7.86 -21.16 -16.00
CA ASN A 201 -7.73 -22.51 -15.43
C ASN A 201 -7.55 -23.63 -16.47
N PRO A 202 -8.34 -23.70 -17.57
CA PRO A 202 -8.15 -24.77 -18.57
C PRO A 202 -6.75 -24.77 -19.19
N MET A 203 -6.16 -23.59 -19.43
CA MET A 203 -4.81 -23.50 -19.97
C MET A 203 -3.75 -23.86 -18.93
N VAL A 204 -3.97 -23.46 -17.66
CA VAL A 204 -3.08 -23.81 -16.55
C VAL A 204 -3.05 -25.33 -16.35
N GLU A 205 -4.20 -26.01 -16.39
CA GLU A 205 -4.29 -27.47 -16.31
C GLU A 205 -3.57 -28.17 -17.46
N LEU A 206 -3.71 -27.66 -18.69
CA LEU A 206 -3.00 -28.20 -19.85
C LEU A 206 -1.49 -27.99 -19.74
N LEU A 207 -1.05 -26.79 -19.35
CA LEU A 207 0.37 -26.44 -19.18
C LEU A 207 1.04 -27.33 -18.12
N SER A 208 0.35 -27.60 -17.01
CA SER A 208 0.86 -28.41 -15.89
C SER A 208 1.19 -29.86 -16.30
N ASN A 209 0.62 -30.34 -17.41
CA ASN A 209 0.84 -31.69 -17.93
C ASN A 209 1.82 -31.72 -19.13
N LYS A 210 2.33 -30.57 -19.58
CA LYS A 210 3.27 -30.47 -20.71
C LYS A 210 4.71 -30.38 -20.22
N ASP A 211 5.63 -30.99 -20.97
CA ASP A 211 7.06 -30.77 -20.77
C ASP A 211 7.46 -29.37 -21.23
N VAL A 212 8.34 -28.69 -20.49
CA VAL A 212 8.78 -27.31 -20.80
C VAL A 212 9.38 -27.18 -22.21
N ASN A 213 10.05 -28.23 -22.71
CA ASN A 213 10.64 -28.21 -24.05
C ASN A 213 9.59 -28.33 -25.18
N SER A 214 8.34 -28.61 -24.82
CA SER A 214 7.20 -28.72 -25.74
C SER A 214 6.27 -27.51 -25.71
N TRP A 215 6.62 -26.47 -24.94
CA TRP A 215 5.80 -25.28 -24.80
C TRP A 215 5.69 -24.51 -26.12
N SER A 216 4.45 -24.19 -26.49
CA SER A 216 4.16 -23.19 -27.53
C SER A 216 4.45 -21.76 -27.03
N GLU A 217 4.30 -20.78 -27.91
CA GLU A 217 4.44 -19.36 -27.55
C GLU A 217 3.44 -18.96 -26.45
N VAL A 218 2.18 -19.37 -26.59
CA VAL A 218 1.14 -19.10 -25.59
C VAL A 218 1.39 -19.83 -24.26
N ASP A 219 1.92 -21.06 -24.31
CA ASP A 219 2.31 -21.81 -23.09
C ASP A 219 3.43 -21.06 -22.34
N SER A 220 4.41 -20.53 -23.07
CA SER A 220 5.51 -19.76 -22.52
C SER A 220 5.03 -18.43 -21.93
N ALA A 221 4.13 -17.74 -22.63
CA ALA A 221 3.51 -16.51 -22.13
C ALA A 221 2.70 -16.77 -20.85
N LEU A 222 1.97 -17.88 -20.78
CA LEU A 222 1.22 -18.27 -19.58
C LEU A 222 2.18 -18.60 -18.43
N GLY A 223 3.28 -19.31 -18.69
CA GLY A 223 4.31 -19.57 -17.69
C GLY A 223 4.91 -18.28 -17.11
N ILE A 224 5.16 -17.27 -17.94
CA ILE A 224 5.62 -15.94 -17.51
C ILE A 224 4.56 -15.24 -16.64
N LEU A 225 3.29 -15.27 -17.07
CA LEU A 225 2.18 -14.71 -16.29
C LEU A 225 2.09 -15.36 -14.90
N LEU A 226 2.13 -16.70 -14.84
CA LEU A 226 2.09 -17.45 -13.58
C LEU A 226 3.29 -17.14 -12.68
N ASN A 227 4.49 -16.96 -13.26
CA ASN A 227 5.67 -16.56 -12.51
C ASN A 227 5.52 -15.14 -11.93
N ASN A 228 5.02 -14.18 -12.71
CA ASN A 228 4.77 -12.82 -12.23
C ASN A 228 3.74 -12.79 -11.09
N LEU A 229 2.66 -13.58 -11.22
CA LEU A 229 1.67 -13.75 -10.15
C LEU A 229 2.29 -14.37 -8.89
N HIS A 230 3.15 -15.39 -9.06
CA HIS A 230 3.86 -16.01 -7.94
C HIS A 230 4.76 -15.01 -7.22
N GLU A 231 5.57 -14.25 -7.95
CA GLU A 231 6.45 -13.24 -7.36
C GLU A 231 5.66 -12.15 -6.64
N LEU A 232 4.58 -11.63 -7.23
CA LEU A 232 3.72 -10.65 -6.56
C LEU A 232 3.07 -11.22 -5.30
N ASN A 233 2.62 -12.47 -5.31
CA ASN A 233 2.01 -13.11 -4.13
C ASN A 233 2.99 -13.19 -2.93
N ARG A 234 4.30 -13.05 -3.15
CA ARG A 234 5.27 -12.94 -2.03
C ARG A 234 5.05 -11.69 -1.19
N ASP A 235 4.33 -10.70 -1.69
CA ASP A 235 3.96 -9.48 -0.98
C ASP A 235 2.72 -9.66 -0.07
N ASN A 236 2.12 -10.86 -0.02
CA ASN A 236 0.89 -11.10 0.76
C ASN A 236 1.02 -10.88 2.28
N PHE A 237 2.24 -10.70 2.79
CA PHE A 237 2.51 -10.27 4.16
C PHE A 237 2.05 -8.83 4.43
N ALA A 238 1.91 -8.01 3.40
CA ALA A 238 1.59 -6.59 3.49
C ALA A 238 0.09 -6.33 3.78
N GLN A 239 -0.29 -6.47 5.05
CA GLN A 239 -1.70 -6.46 5.49
C GLN A 239 -2.07 -5.29 6.41
N SER A 240 -1.24 -4.25 6.45
CA SER A 240 -1.38 -3.17 7.44
C SER A 240 -2.31 -2.05 6.98
N LEU A 241 -2.43 -1.82 5.66
CA LEU A 241 -3.36 -0.85 5.09
C LEU A 241 -4.78 -1.43 4.97
N ARG A 242 -5.53 -1.38 6.07
CA ARG A 242 -6.90 -1.90 6.16
C ARG A 242 -7.94 -0.87 5.71
N ILE A 243 -8.24 -0.89 4.43
CA ILE A 243 -9.05 0.12 3.72
C ILE A 243 -10.35 -0.46 3.13
N ILE A 244 -10.57 -1.77 3.24
CA ILE A 244 -11.75 -2.44 2.70
C ILE A 244 -12.70 -2.77 3.85
N PRO A 245 -13.91 -2.18 3.91
CA PRO A 245 -14.84 -2.46 4.99
C PRO A 245 -15.33 -3.92 4.99
N TYR A 246 -15.61 -4.43 6.19
CA TYR A 246 -16.48 -5.60 6.35
C TYR A 246 -17.93 -5.18 6.14
N GLU A 247 -18.74 -6.02 5.51
CA GLU A 247 -20.15 -5.72 5.28
C GLU A 247 -21.00 -5.75 6.55
N ASP A 248 -20.66 -6.64 7.49
CA ASP A 248 -21.45 -6.78 8.71
C ASP A 248 -21.00 -5.76 9.76
N ILE A 249 -21.64 -4.59 9.72
CA ILE A 249 -21.47 -3.48 10.67
C ILE A 249 -21.76 -3.93 12.12
N SER A 250 -22.48 -5.05 12.32
CA SER A 250 -22.76 -5.60 13.64
C SER A 250 -21.63 -6.46 14.21
N SER A 251 -20.64 -6.81 13.37
CA SER A 251 -19.48 -7.56 13.79
C SER A 251 -18.36 -6.62 14.23
N ASP A 252 -17.66 -6.96 15.32
CA ASP A 252 -16.37 -6.35 15.69
C ASP A 252 -15.26 -6.65 14.64
N ALA A 253 -15.64 -6.99 13.40
CA ALA A 253 -14.73 -7.40 12.34
C ALA A 253 -13.89 -6.22 11.86
N MET A 254 -12.59 -6.46 11.81
CA MET A 254 -11.63 -5.46 11.37
C MET A 254 -11.63 -5.36 9.85
N TRP A 255 -11.61 -4.15 9.30
CA TRP A 255 -11.45 -3.90 7.86
C TRP A 255 -10.28 -4.70 7.28
N LEU A 256 -10.40 -5.08 6.02
CA LEU A 256 -9.46 -5.91 5.30
C LEU A 256 -8.43 -5.06 4.57
N ALA A 257 -7.20 -5.59 4.45
CA ALA A 257 -6.20 -5.05 3.56
C ALA A 257 -6.33 -5.67 2.15
N PRO A 258 -5.83 -5.02 1.09
CA PRO A 258 -5.89 -5.53 -0.27
C PRO A 258 -5.34 -6.95 -0.41
N TRP A 259 -4.17 -7.25 0.15
CA TRP A 259 -3.63 -8.61 0.11
C TRP A 259 -4.47 -9.64 0.88
N THR A 260 -5.22 -9.24 1.92
CA THR A 260 -6.07 -10.16 2.68
C THR A 260 -7.23 -10.73 1.87
N VAL A 261 -7.70 -10.01 0.84
CA VAL A 261 -8.80 -10.44 -0.02
C VAL A 261 -8.35 -11.18 -1.28
N MET A 262 -7.04 -11.42 -1.44
CA MET A 262 -6.45 -12.13 -2.58
C MET A 262 -6.30 -13.64 -2.37
N ASP A 263 -6.91 -14.20 -1.32
CA ASP A 263 -6.82 -15.62 -0.94
C ASP A 263 -7.85 -16.52 -1.64
N GLY A 264 -8.57 -15.99 -2.65
CA GLY A 264 -9.60 -16.72 -3.40
C GLY A 264 -10.96 -16.76 -2.70
N ARG A 265 -11.15 -16.04 -1.59
CA ARG A 265 -12.47 -15.88 -0.97
C ARG A 265 -13.46 -15.21 -1.92
N GLN A 266 -14.74 -15.53 -1.76
CA GLN A 266 -15.79 -14.80 -2.42
C GLN A 266 -15.93 -13.41 -1.80
N LEU A 267 -15.89 -12.38 -2.65
CA LEU A 267 -16.13 -11.00 -2.26
C LEU A 267 -17.60 -10.64 -2.47
N SER A 268 -18.07 -9.67 -1.71
CA SER A 268 -19.39 -9.13 -1.95
C SER A 268 -19.37 -8.13 -3.10
N SER A 269 -20.54 -7.83 -3.68
CA SER A 269 -20.65 -6.81 -4.73
C SER A 269 -20.12 -5.44 -4.29
N ASN A 270 -20.26 -5.10 -3.00
CA ASN A 270 -19.74 -3.84 -2.49
C ASN A 270 -18.21 -3.85 -2.37
N GLN A 271 -17.63 -4.93 -1.83
CA GLN A 271 -16.17 -5.07 -1.73
C GLN A 271 -15.51 -5.09 -3.11
N GLU A 272 -16.10 -5.79 -4.08
CA GLU A 272 -15.66 -5.78 -5.47
C GLU A 272 -15.71 -4.37 -6.08
N ARG A 273 -16.82 -3.63 -5.87
CA ARG A 273 -16.94 -2.25 -6.35
C ARG A 273 -15.85 -1.35 -5.75
N ILE A 274 -15.63 -1.42 -4.44
CA ILE A 274 -14.60 -0.65 -3.74
C ILE A 274 -13.21 -0.97 -4.30
N LEU A 275 -12.87 -2.26 -4.45
CA LEU A 275 -11.58 -2.70 -4.96
C LEU A 275 -11.35 -2.30 -6.41
N ASN A 276 -12.35 -2.46 -7.28
CA ASN A 276 -12.27 -2.07 -8.68
C ASN A 276 -11.98 -0.58 -8.83
N VAL A 277 -12.75 0.27 -8.14
CA VAL A 277 -12.56 1.72 -8.20
C VAL A 277 -11.23 2.13 -7.56
N PHE A 278 -10.85 1.51 -6.45
CA PHE A 278 -9.58 1.83 -5.78
C PHE A 278 -8.36 1.39 -6.58
N SER A 279 -8.38 0.21 -7.21
CA SER A 279 -7.34 -0.24 -8.14
C SER A 279 -7.20 0.73 -9.31
N ASN A 280 -8.31 1.15 -9.92
CA ASN A 280 -8.28 2.15 -10.99
C ASN A 280 -7.70 3.50 -10.50
N TYR A 281 -8.10 3.96 -9.30
CA TYR A 281 -7.58 5.19 -8.71
C TYR A 281 -6.06 5.12 -8.49
N LEU A 282 -5.55 4.01 -7.96
CA LEU A 282 -4.11 3.81 -7.75
C LEU A 282 -3.33 3.81 -9.07
N ASN A 283 -3.85 3.15 -10.10
CA ASN A 283 -3.19 3.10 -11.41
C ASN A 283 -3.22 4.45 -12.14
N ALA A 284 -4.34 5.19 -12.09
CA ALA A 284 -4.40 6.56 -12.61
C ALA A 284 -3.37 7.48 -11.91
N ARG A 285 -3.16 7.29 -10.60
CA ARG A 285 -2.16 8.02 -9.83
C ARG A 285 -0.74 7.61 -10.19
N LEU A 286 -0.50 6.32 -10.43
CA LEU A 286 0.79 5.79 -10.89
C LEU A 286 1.17 6.35 -12.27
N ASP A 287 0.20 6.48 -13.17
CA ASP A 287 0.39 7.01 -14.53
C ASP A 287 0.47 8.55 -14.59
N GLY A 288 0.18 9.24 -13.48
CA GLY A 288 0.14 10.70 -13.43
C GLY A 288 -1.06 11.33 -14.14
N ASP A 289 -2.15 10.58 -14.35
CA ASP A 289 -3.40 11.08 -14.91
C ASP A 289 -4.26 11.74 -13.82
N ASP A 290 -4.01 13.04 -13.59
CA ASP A 290 -4.72 13.84 -12.60
C ASP A 290 -6.24 13.92 -12.84
N VAL A 291 -6.69 13.87 -14.11
CA VAL A 291 -8.12 13.98 -14.44
C VAL A 291 -8.85 12.71 -14.02
N SER A 292 -8.32 11.55 -14.41
CA SER A 292 -8.88 10.25 -13.99
C SER A 292 -8.75 10.06 -12.48
N THR A 293 -7.62 10.46 -11.89
CA THR A 293 -7.38 10.36 -10.44
C THR A 293 -8.47 11.07 -9.64
N ASN A 294 -8.81 12.32 -9.98
CA ASN A 294 -9.83 13.07 -9.26
C ASN A 294 -11.23 12.48 -9.44
N ARG A 295 -11.58 12.04 -10.66
CA ARG A 295 -12.87 11.38 -10.93
C ARG A 295 -13.02 10.08 -10.13
N LEU A 296 -12.01 9.21 -10.18
CA LEU A 296 -12.02 7.91 -9.51
C LEU A 296 -12.03 8.04 -7.99
N LEU A 297 -11.44 9.10 -7.45
CA LEU A 297 -11.50 9.40 -6.02
C LEU A 297 -12.95 9.72 -5.57
N SER A 298 -13.70 10.48 -6.36
CA SER A 298 -15.13 10.72 -6.11
C SER A 298 -15.98 9.45 -6.26
N GLU A 299 -15.65 8.58 -7.24
CA GLU A 299 -16.31 7.28 -7.37
C GLU A 299 -16.03 6.35 -6.20
N TYR A 300 -14.81 6.41 -5.64
CA TYR A 300 -14.42 5.65 -4.47
C TYR A 300 -15.20 6.11 -3.23
N GLU A 301 -15.35 7.43 -3.04
CA GLU A 301 -16.22 7.98 -1.99
C GLU A 301 -17.65 7.43 -2.10
N ALA A 302 -18.23 7.45 -3.31
CA ALA A 302 -19.58 6.94 -3.56
C ALA A 302 -19.70 5.40 -3.45
N ALA A 303 -18.59 4.67 -3.40
CA ALA A 303 -18.56 3.22 -3.16
C ALA A 303 -18.45 2.87 -1.67
N LEU A 304 -18.05 3.83 -0.82
CA LEU A 304 -17.97 3.65 0.64
C LEU A 304 -19.33 3.86 1.34
N THR A 305 -20.32 4.44 0.64
CA THR A 305 -21.68 4.74 1.12
C THR A 305 -22.69 3.70 0.66
#